data_AF-A0A1X7V5Y1-F1
#
_entry.id   AF-A0A1X7V5Y1-F1
#
_cell.length_a   1.000
_cell.length_b   1.000
_cell.length_c   1.000
_cell.angle_alpha   90.00
_cell.angle_beta   90.00
_cell.angle_gamma   90.00
#
_symmetry.space_group_name_H-M   'P 1'
#
loop_
_entity.id
_entity.type
_entity.pdbx_description
1 polymer ?
#
loop_
_entity_poly.entity_id
_entity_poly.type
_entity_poly.pdbx_seq_one_letter_code
_entity_poly.pdbx_strand_id
1 'polypeptide(L)'
;MALLRYFKPVNGVPDPRGSLSSSIPSSVIAEANAQVVKEVEKGKKRGPYQSYSPTLRLEIGKYSCQLGVAAASRYFTRRLKRSVSETTVRSIRDAYREELKRKRMEFDDDDDDDDVAMESLYAKKRGRPLLLGDLDEIVQLYLRKLKDAGGTISARIVVAAARGVIMKSNRGMLVEFGGHVQLKKYLARSLFQRMNLVQRKATTARSKHTDVNLKALKQQFLTDFQSTVSMEEIPSELVFNWDQTGIQRVPSSSWTMDKSGVKRVKIIGANDKRQITAIFC
;
A
#
# COMPACT_ATOMS: atom_id res chain seq x y z
N MET A 1 7.61 38.80 -35.23
CA MET A 1 7.54 37.84 -34.10
C MET A 1 6.09 37.68 -33.62
N ALA A 2 5.15 37.06 -34.38
CA ALA A 2 3.74 37.07 -33.95
C ALA A 2 2.73 36.04 -34.51
N LEU A 3 3.11 34.89 -35.11
CA LEU A 3 2.11 33.91 -35.60
C LEU A 3 2.32 32.45 -35.14
N LEU A 4 3.52 32.07 -34.71
CA LEU A 4 3.83 30.68 -34.32
C LEU A 4 3.28 30.28 -32.92
N ARG A 5 2.66 31.20 -32.17
CA ARG A 5 2.06 30.89 -30.86
C ARG A 5 0.62 30.35 -30.95
N TYR A 6 -0.02 30.39 -32.13
CA TYR A 6 -1.45 30.03 -32.28
C TYR A 6 -1.72 28.60 -32.77
N PHE A 7 -0.72 27.85 -33.21
CA PHE A 7 -0.89 26.44 -33.62
C PHE A 7 -0.48 25.47 -32.51
N LYS A 8 -1.08 25.60 -31.31
CA LYS A 8 -1.05 24.47 -30.38
C LYS A 8 -2.01 23.40 -30.92
N PRO A 9 -1.57 22.17 -31.15
CA PRO A 9 -2.46 21.13 -31.66
C PRO A 9 -3.60 20.87 -30.66
N VAL A 10 -4.83 20.95 -31.16
CA VAL A 10 -6.08 20.83 -30.37
C VAL A 10 -6.15 19.51 -29.58
N ASN A 11 -5.42 18.48 -30.01
CA ASN A 11 -5.42 17.14 -29.43
C ASN A 11 -4.04 16.69 -28.90
N GLY A 12 -3.06 17.60 -28.77
CA GLY A 12 -1.72 17.26 -28.27
C GLY A 12 -0.86 16.38 -29.18
N VAL A 13 -1.32 16.10 -30.41
CA VAL A 13 -0.56 15.37 -31.45
C VAL A 13 0.11 16.35 -32.43
N PRO A 14 1.31 16.04 -32.95
CA PRO A 14 2.04 16.94 -33.86
C PRO A 14 1.30 17.18 -35.17
N ASP A 15 1.42 18.36 -35.77
CA ASP A 15 0.83 18.66 -37.08
C ASP A 15 1.57 17.89 -38.21
N PRO A 16 0.87 17.09 -39.04
CA PRO A 16 1.47 16.41 -40.18
C PRO A 16 2.16 17.31 -41.21
N ARG A 17 1.85 18.60 -41.24
CA ARG A 17 2.47 19.61 -42.14
C ARG A 17 3.37 20.60 -41.38
N GLY A 18 3.64 20.35 -40.11
CA GLY A 18 4.46 21.21 -39.26
C GLY A 18 5.96 21.01 -39.46
N SER A 19 6.77 21.57 -38.57
CA SER A 19 8.24 21.47 -38.63
C SER A 19 8.79 20.03 -38.59
N LEU A 20 7.97 19.05 -38.19
CA LEU A 20 8.33 17.62 -38.23
C LEU A 20 8.27 17.03 -39.65
N SER A 21 7.52 17.66 -40.57
CA SER A 21 7.35 17.18 -41.93
C SER A 21 8.57 17.43 -42.82
N SER A 22 9.53 18.24 -42.37
CA SER A 22 10.82 18.41 -43.07
C SER A 22 11.76 17.22 -42.88
N SER A 23 11.53 16.41 -41.84
CA SER A 23 12.39 15.26 -41.49
C SER A 23 11.68 13.92 -41.67
N ILE A 24 10.34 13.90 -41.58
CA ILE A 24 9.53 12.68 -41.71
C ILE A 24 8.40 12.98 -42.71
N PRO A 25 8.07 12.06 -43.63
CA PRO A 25 6.95 12.27 -44.56
C PRO A 25 5.63 12.53 -43.82
N SER A 26 4.86 13.50 -44.30
CA SER A 26 3.60 13.92 -43.70
C SER A 26 2.56 12.79 -43.60
N SER A 27 2.58 11.83 -44.52
CA SER A 27 1.76 10.63 -44.51
C SER A 27 2.01 9.76 -43.26
N VAL A 28 3.29 9.57 -42.92
CA VAL A 28 3.72 8.77 -41.75
C VAL A 28 3.30 9.45 -40.45
N ILE A 29 3.40 10.78 -40.38
CA ILE A 29 2.96 11.56 -39.21
C ILE A 29 1.45 11.45 -39.04
N ALA A 30 0.68 11.53 -40.12
CA ALA A 30 -0.78 11.41 -40.08
C ALA A 30 -1.23 10.02 -39.61
N GLU A 31 -0.59 8.96 -40.08
CA GLU A 31 -0.89 7.59 -39.66
C GLU A 31 -0.51 7.33 -38.19
N ALA A 32 0.67 7.82 -37.77
CA ALA A 32 1.10 7.75 -36.38
C ALA A 32 0.13 8.50 -35.44
N ASN A 33 -0.32 9.69 -35.84
CA ASN A 33 -1.31 10.46 -35.10
C ASN A 33 -2.64 9.72 -34.98
N ALA A 34 -3.11 9.09 -36.07
CA ALA A 34 -4.34 8.29 -36.04
C ALA A 34 -4.24 7.12 -35.05
N GLN A 35 -3.08 6.46 -34.98
CA GLN A 35 -2.85 5.38 -34.04
C GLN A 35 -2.79 5.87 -32.59
N VAL A 36 -2.12 7.00 -32.34
CA VAL A 36 -2.05 7.64 -31.01
C VAL A 36 -3.43 8.06 -30.53
N VAL A 37 -4.23 8.69 -31.39
CA VAL A 37 -5.61 9.08 -31.05
C VAL A 37 -6.45 7.86 -30.70
N LYS A 38 -6.39 6.77 -31.49
CA LYS A 38 -7.09 5.52 -31.18
C LYS A 38 -6.72 4.95 -29.81
N GLU A 39 -5.44 4.95 -29.44
CA GLU A 39 -4.98 4.47 -28.14
C GLU A 39 -5.40 5.41 -26.99
N VAL A 40 -5.37 6.72 -27.21
CA VAL A 40 -5.85 7.71 -26.22
C VAL A 40 -7.35 7.58 -25.99
N GLU A 41 -8.14 7.34 -27.05
CA GLU A 41 -9.59 7.14 -26.93
C GLU A 41 -9.96 5.86 -26.20
N LYS A 42 -9.23 4.75 -26.43
CA LYS A 42 -9.35 3.52 -25.61
C LYS A 42 -9.05 3.80 -24.14
N GLY A 43 -8.19 4.78 -23.86
CA GLY A 43 -7.82 5.25 -22.53
C GLY A 43 -8.83 6.20 -21.86
N LYS A 44 -9.95 6.58 -22.50
CA LYS A 44 -10.98 7.42 -21.85
C LYS A 44 -11.42 6.75 -20.55
N LYS A 45 -11.09 7.40 -19.43
CA LYS A 45 -11.43 6.90 -18.09
C LYS A 45 -12.95 6.78 -18.00
N ARG A 46 -13.43 5.58 -17.72
CA ARG A 46 -14.86 5.35 -17.41
C ARG A 46 -15.29 6.37 -16.37
N GLY A 47 -16.49 6.93 -16.54
CA GLY A 47 -17.08 7.84 -15.57
C GLY A 47 -17.19 7.20 -14.17
N PRO A 48 -17.39 8.00 -13.12
CA PRO A 48 -17.49 7.51 -11.76
C PRO A 48 -18.62 6.47 -11.66
N TYR A 49 -18.32 5.31 -11.08
CA TYR A 49 -19.35 4.31 -10.79
C TYR A 49 -20.34 4.89 -9.77
N GLN A 50 -21.63 4.70 -10.03
CA GLN A 50 -22.66 5.01 -9.05
C GLN A 50 -22.52 4.06 -7.85
N SER A 51 -22.49 4.64 -6.66
CA SER A 51 -22.56 3.90 -5.40
C SER A 51 -23.96 4.06 -4.81
N TYR A 52 -24.46 2.98 -4.20
CA TYR A 52 -25.77 2.92 -3.57
C TYR A 52 -25.56 2.54 -2.11
N SER A 53 -26.26 3.20 -1.19
CA SER A 53 -26.20 2.87 0.23
C SER A 53 -26.72 1.44 0.46
N PRO A 54 -26.30 0.75 1.54
CA PRO A 54 -26.79 -0.60 1.85
C PRO A 54 -28.32 -0.68 1.98
N THR A 55 -28.95 0.36 2.53
CA THR A 55 -30.42 0.47 2.66
C THR A 55 -31.11 0.64 1.31
N LEU A 56 -30.57 1.50 0.43
CA LEU A 56 -31.12 1.71 -0.90
C LEU A 56 -30.95 0.47 -1.78
N ARG A 57 -29.83 -0.25 -1.65
CA ARG A 57 -29.64 -1.54 -2.32
C ARG A 57 -30.68 -2.55 -1.89
N LEU A 58 -31.00 -2.61 -0.60
CA LEU A 58 -32.05 -3.46 -0.06
C LEU A 58 -33.42 -3.10 -0.67
N GLU A 59 -33.80 -1.81 -0.66
CA GLU A 59 -35.05 -1.34 -1.28
C GLU A 59 -35.14 -1.72 -2.76
N ILE A 60 -34.06 -1.52 -3.52
CA ILE A 60 -33.99 -1.91 -4.94
C ILE A 60 -34.15 -3.42 -5.10
N GLY A 61 -33.46 -4.21 -4.26
CA GLY A 61 -33.56 -5.67 -4.24
C GLY A 61 -34.98 -6.15 -3.99
N LYS A 62 -35.60 -5.71 -2.89
CA LYS A 62 -36.97 -6.06 -2.50
C LYS A 62 -37.99 -5.68 -3.58
N TYR A 63 -37.95 -4.43 -4.04
CA TYR A 63 -38.87 -3.94 -5.08
C TYR A 63 -38.70 -4.70 -6.40
N SER A 64 -37.46 -5.02 -6.79
CA SER A 64 -37.20 -5.78 -8.02
C SER A 64 -37.62 -7.25 -7.96
N CYS A 65 -37.65 -7.85 -6.76
CA CYS A 65 -38.20 -9.18 -6.54
C CYS A 65 -39.72 -9.19 -6.63
N GLN A 66 -40.39 -8.15 -6.12
CA GLN A 66 -41.85 -8.04 -6.10
C GLN A 66 -42.43 -7.61 -7.47
N LEU A 67 -41.84 -6.60 -8.12
CA LEU A 67 -42.43 -5.92 -9.29
C LEU A 67 -41.60 -6.08 -10.57
N GLY A 68 -40.44 -6.76 -10.49
CA GLY A 68 -39.56 -7.01 -11.63
C GLY A 68 -38.52 -5.92 -11.90
N VAL A 69 -37.53 -6.27 -12.72
CA VAL A 69 -36.31 -5.47 -12.95
C VAL A 69 -36.59 -4.17 -13.71
N ALA A 70 -37.42 -4.21 -14.76
CA ALA A 70 -37.74 -3.04 -15.58
C ALA A 70 -38.56 -2.00 -14.82
N ALA A 71 -39.55 -2.43 -14.03
CA ALA A 71 -40.35 -1.57 -13.18
C ALA A 71 -39.49 -0.89 -12.10
N ALA A 72 -38.62 -1.66 -11.43
CA ALA A 72 -37.66 -1.16 -10.47
C ALA A 72 -36.72 -0.10 -11.09
N SER A 73 -36.13 -0.41 -12.24
CA SER A 73 -35.25 0.51 -12.97
C SER A 73 -35.91 1.86 -13.24
N ARG A 74 -37.15 1.87 -13.77
CA ARG A 74 -37.91 3.10 -14.05
C ARG A 74 -38.31 3.85 -12.78
N TYR A 75 -38.73 3.14 -11.74
CA TYR A 75 -39.12 3.73 -10.46
C TYR A 75 -37.94 4.44 -9.79
N PHE A 76 -36.81 3.74 -9.62
CA PHE A 76 -35.64 4.30 -8.96
C PHE A 76 -34.93 5.36 -9.82
N THR A 77 -34.99 5.25 -11.15
CA THR A 77 -34.48 6.32 -12.03
C THR A 77 -35.23 7.63 -11.82
N ARG A 78 -36.57 7.57 -11.70
CA ARG A 78 -37.39 8.75 -11.40
C ARG A 78 -37.15 9.28 -9.98
N ARG A 79 -37.14 8.38 -8.99
CA ARG A 79 -36.96 8.74 -7.56
C ARG A 79 -35.59 9.35 -7.27
N LEU A 80 -34.51 8.78 -7.82
CA LEU A 80 -33.13 9.20 -7.57
C LEU A 80 -32.65 10.32 -8.52
N LYS A 81 -33.46 10.69 -9.52
CA LYS A 81 -33.10 11.62 -10.61
C LYS A 81 -31.77 11.26 -11.28
N ARG A 82 -31.45 9.96 -11.33
CA ARG A 82 -30.21 9.40 -11.84
C ARG A 82 -30.54 8.11 -12.57
N SER A 83 -29.97 7.90 -13.76
CA SER A 83 -30.19 6.68 -14.52
C SER A 83 -29.67 5.46 -13.76
N VAL A 84 -30.58 4.54 -13.41
CA VAL A 84 -30.27 3.23 -12.83
C VAL A 84 -30.41 2.21 -13.95
N SER A 85 -29.32 1.55 -14.35
CA SER A 85 -29.40 0.55 -15.41
C SER A 85 -30.08 -0.73 -14.94
N GLU A 86 -30.82 -1.40 -15.83
CA GLU A 86 -31.44 -2.70 -15.52
C GLU A 86 -30.40 -3.76 -15.10
N THR A 87 -29.20 -3.70 -15.67
CA THR A 87 -28.07 -4.56 -15.28
C THR A 87 -27.68 -4.37 -13.80
N THR A 88 -27.72 -3.12 -13.31
CA THR A 88 -27.45 -2.80 -11.90
C THR A 88 -28.55 -3.36 -11.00
N VAL A 89 -29.82 -3.13 -11.36
CA VAL A 89 -30.96 -3.66 -10.61
C VAL A 89 -30.92 -5.18 -10.56
N ARG A 90 -30.64 -5.85 -11.69
CA ARG A 90 -30.51 -7.31 -11.75
C ARG A 90 -29.41 -7.81 -10.82
N SER A 91 -28.23 -7.21 -10.85
CA SER A 91 -27.13 -7.58 -9.95
C SER A 91 -27.48 -7.39 -8.47
N ILE A 92 -28.21 -6.32 -8.12
CA ILE A 92 -28.66 -6.08 -6.74
C ILE A 92 -29.72 -7.09 -6.31
N ARG A 93 -30.68 -7.40 -7.18
CA ARG A 93 -31.70 -8.44 -6.95
C ARG A 93 -31.07 -9.80 -6.70
N ASP A 94 -30.11 -10.18 -7.52
CA ASP A 94 -29.47 -11.50 -7.41
C ASP A 94 -28.67 -11.60 -6.10
N ALA A 95 -27.99 -10.51 -5.69
CA ALA A 95 -27.35 -10.43 -4.38
C ALA A 95 -28.35 -10.51 -3.21
N TYR A 96 -29.51 -9.85 -3.33
CA TYR A 96 -30.58 -9.93 -2.33
C TYR A 96 -31.12 -11.36 -2.19
N ARG A 97 -31.35 -12.06 -3.31
CA ARG A 97 -31.78 -13.47 -3.30
C ARG A 97 -30.74 -14.41 -2.69
N GLU A 98 -29.47 -14.18 -2.97
CA GLU A 98 -28.36 -14.95 -2.40
C GLU A 98 -28.29 -14.77 -0.87
N GLU A 99 -28.43 -13.53 -0.38
CA GLU A 99 -28.47 -13.28 1.07
C GLU A 99 -29.72 -13.84 1.76
N LEU A 100 -30.89 -13.80 1.11
CA LEU A 100 -32.10 -14.47 1.62
C LEU A 100 -31.88 -15.98 1.74
N LYS A 101 -31.31 -16.62 0.72
CA LYS A 101 -30.96 -18.05 0.77
C LYS A 101 -29.99 -18.35 1.89
N ARG A 102 -28.95 -17.52 2.06
CA ARG A 102 -27.98 -17.70 3.14
C ARG A 102 -28.64 -17.61 4.52
N LYS A 103 -29.52 -16.63 4.74
CA LYS A 103 -30.24 -16.49 6.01
C LYS A 103 -31.19 -17.68 6.25
N ARG A 104 -31.87 -18.16 5.22
CA ARG A 104 -32.74 -19.36 5.31
C ARG A 104 -31.96 -20.64 5.63
N MET A 105 -30.70 -20.76 5.19
CA MET A 105 -29.84 -21.89 5.57
C MET A 105 -29.22 -21.75 6.97
N GLU A 106 -29.22 -20.56 7.56
CA GLU A 106 -28.66 -20.31 8.89
C GLU A 106 -29.68 -20.57 10.01
N PHE A 107 -30.97 -20.54 9.67
CA PHE A 107 -32.09 -20.89 10.53
C PHE A 107 -32.69 -22.22 10.04
N ASP A 108 -32.23 -23.33 10.61
CA ASP A 108 -32.73 -24.71 10.39
C ASP A 108 -34.12 -24.90 11.04
N ASP A 109 -35.13 -24.11 10.67
CA ASP A 109 -36.50 -24.32 11.14
C ASP A 109 -37.48 -24.41 9.96
N ASP A 110 -38.19 -25.54 9.91
CA ASP A 110 -39.21 -25.98 8.95
C ASP A 110 -40.51 -25.12 8.98
N ASP A 111 -40.41 -23.81 9.27
CA ASP A 111 -41.55 -22.90 9.26
C ASP A 111 -41.53 -22.01 8.00
N ASP A 112 -42.25 -22.50 6.98
CA ASP A 112 -42.67 -21.76 5.79
C ASP A 112 -43.61 -20.60 6.17
N ASP A 113 -43.11 -19.45 6.65
CA ASP A 113 -43.62 -18.10 6.26
C ASP A 113 -43.04 -16.89 7.01
N ASP A 114 -41.96 -16.98 7.79
CA ASP A 114 -41.49 -15.77 8.47
C ASP A 114 -40.68 -14.83 7.57
N ASP A 115 -41.23 -13.61 7.42
CA ASP A 115 -40.66 -12.44 6.76
C ASP A 115 -39.24 -12.17 7.29
N VAL A 116 -38.22 -12.75 6.63
CA VAL A 116 -36.82 -12.57 7.01
C VAL A 116 -36.45 -11.09 6.91
N ALA A 117 -36.49 -10.39 8.05
CA ALA A 117 -36.16 -8.99 8.16
C ALA A 117 -34.67 -8.80 7.81
N MET A 118 -34.40 -8.17 6.68
CA MET A 118 -33.07 -7.74 6.28
C MET A 118 -33.01 -6.22 6.44
N GLU A 119 -32.14 -5.72 7.30
CA GLU A 119 -32.02 -4.27 7.56
C GLU A 119 -31.13 -3.56 6.51
N SER A 120 -30.17 -4.28 5.91
CA SER A 120 -29.27 -3.71 4.92
C SER A 120 -28.66 -4.76 3.99
N LEU A 121 -28.36 -4.36 2.75
CA LEU A 121 -27.72 -5.19 1.72
C LEU A 121 -26.38 -4.57 1.30
N TYR A 122 -25.28 -5.11 1.81
CA TYR A 122 -23.95 -4.56 1.53
C TYR A 122 -23.48 -4.90 0.11
N ALA A 123 -22.66 -4.02 -0.48
CA ALA A 123 -22.01 -4.30 -1.74
C ALA A 123 -20.83 -5.27 -1.51
N LYS A 124 -20.68 -6.28 -2.38
CA LYS A 124 -19.48 -7.13 -2.39
C LYS A 124 -18.24 -6.24 -2.54
N LYS A 125 -17.18 -6.54 -1.77
CA LYS A 125 -15.89 -5.83 -1.86
C LYS A 125 -15.38 -5.94 -3.30
N ARG A 126 -15.28 -4.80 -4.00
CA ARG A 126 -14.83 -4.76 -5.39
C ARG A 126 -13.31 -4.79 -5.44
N GLY A 127 -12.76 -5.50 -6.41
CA GLY A 127 -11.33 -5.52 -6.69
C GLY A 127 -10.81 -6.91 -7.02
N ARG A 128 -9.58 -6.96 -7.53
CA ARG A 128 -8.85 -8.22 -7.69
C ARG A 128 -8.54 -8.78 -6.29
N PRO A 129 -8.75 -10.08 -6.03
CA PRO A 129 -8.34 -10.68 -4.77
C PRO A 129 -6.84 -10.50 -4.53
N LEU A 130 -6.45 -10.52 -3.25
CA LEU A 130 -5.06 -10.37 -2.86
C LEU A 130 -4.24 -11.58 -3.31
N LEU A 131 -3.00 -11.34 -3.77
CA LEU A 131 -2.13 -12.41 -4.26
C LEU A 131 -1.86 -13.49 -3.20
N LEU A 132 -1.76 -13.09 -1.93
CA LEU A 132 -1.45 -13.97 -0.81
C LEU A 132 -2.68 -14.42 -0.02
N GLY A 133 -3.89 -13.96 -0.39
CA GLY A 133 -5.10 -14.19 0.39
C GLY A 133 -4.91 -13.77 1.85
N ASP A 134 -5.23 -14.69 2.76
CA ASP A 134 -5.19 -14.48 4.22
C ASP A 134 -3.77 -14.37 4.77
N LEU A 135 -2.76 -14.94 4.09
CA LEU A 135 -1.35 -14.83 4.49
C LEU A 135 -0.83 -13.38 4.39
N ASP A 136 -1.52 -12.52 3.66
CA ASP A 136 -1.15 -11.11 3.52
C ASP A 136 -1.17 -10.38 4.88
N GLU A 137 -2.12 -10.72 5.76
CA GLU A 137 -2.24 -10.10 7.09
C GLU A 137 -1.02 -10.42 7.97
N ILE A 138 -0.53 -11.66 7.89
CA ILE A 138 0.66 -12.13 8.60
C ILE A 138 1.89 -11.36 8.11
N VAL A 139 2.05 -11.18 6.80
CA VAL A 139 3.16 -10.41 6.22
C VAL A 139 3.09 -8.95 6.67
N GLN A 140 1.91 -8.34 6.67
CA GLN A 140 1.74 -6.96 7.15
C GLN A 140 2.10 -6.83 8.64
N LEU A 141 1.68 -7.79 9.47
CA LEU A 141 1.99 -7.80 10.89
C LEU A 141 3.50 -7.91 11.13
N TYR A 142 4.17 -8.83 10.42
CA TYR A 142 5.61 -8.98 10.47
C TYR A 142 6.34 -7.68 10.10
N LEU A 143 5.91 -7.00 9.04
CA LEU A 143 6.51 -5.73 8.61
C LEU A 143 6.30 -4.61 9.64
N ARG A 144 5.16 -4.56 10.32
CA ARG A 144 4.92 -3.60 11.42
C ARG A 144 5.90 -3.88 12.57
N LYS A 145 6.02 -5.14 13.00
CA LYS A 145 6.94 -5.53 14.07
C LYS A 145 8.41 -5.30 13.70
N LEU A 146 8.81 -5.59 12.47
CA LEU A 146 10.15 -5.31 11.95
C LEU A 146 10.46 -3.80 12.02
N LYS A 147 9.47 -2.96 11.71
CA LYS A 147 9.60 -1.51 11.79
C LYS A 147 9.65 -1.00 13.23
N ASP A 148 8.82 -1.54 14.12
CA ASP A 148 8.83 -1.19 15.54
C ASP A 148 10.19 -1.54 16.17
N ALA A 149 10.80 -2.64 15.71
CA ALA A 149 12.18 -3.02 16.00
C ALA A 149 13.23 -2.17 15.26
N GLY A 150 12.83 -1.15 14.49
CA GLY A 150 13.72 -0.20 13.83
C GLY A 150 14.43 -0.71 12.56
N GLY A 151 13.96 -1.83 12.01
CA GLY A 151 14.44 -2.39 10.75
C GLY A 151 14.01 -1.58 9.52
N THR A 152 14.80 -1.68 8.44
CA THR A 152 14.42 -1.05 7.17
C THR A 152 13.35 -1.88 6.46
N ILE A 153 12.41 -1.21 5.80
CA ILE A 153 11.42 -1.85 4.93
C ILE A 153 11.75 -1.46 3.49
N SER A 154 12.08 -2.46 2.68
CA SER A 154 12.30 -2.32 1.25
C SER A 154 11.49 -3.36 0.48
N ALA A 155 11.31 -3.17 -0.83
CA ALA A 155 10.58 -4.13 -1.66
C ALA A 155 11.20 -5.54 -1.62
N ARG A 156 12.53 -5.65 -1.47
CA ARG A 156 13.23 -6.93 -1.32
C ARG A 156 12.88 -7.61 0.00
N ILE A 157 12.85 -6.85 1.09
CA ILE A 157 12.48 -7.36 2.42
C ILE A 157 11.03 -7.84 2.45
N VAL A 158 10.11 -7.12 1.81
CA VAL A 158 8.71 -7.57 1.69
C VAL A 158 8.60 -8.88 0.92
N VAL A 159 9.30 -9.00 -0.22
CA VAL A 159 9.29 -10.24 -1.02
C VAL A 159 9.91 -11.41 -0.23
N ALA A 160 11.00 -11.17 0.48
CA ALA A 160 11.63 -12.18 1.33
C ALA A 160 10.73 -12.60 2.49
N ALA A 161 10.09 -11.64 3.18
CA ALA A 161 9.15 -11.91 4.26
C ALA A 161 7.95 -12.72 3.76
N ALA A 162 7.35 -12.33 2.64
CA ALA A 162 6.26 -13.07 2.01
C ALA A 162 6.69 -14.50 1.64
N ARG A 163 7.89 -14.65 1.06
CA ARG A 163 8.45 -15.97 0.72
C ARG A 163 8.59 -16.85 1.98
N GLY A 164 9.14 -16.32 3.07
CA GLY A 164 9.30 -17.03 4.33
C GLY A 164 7.97 -17.49 4.93
N VAL A 165 6.95 -16.62 4.95
CA VAL A 165 5.60 -16.95 5.44
C VAL A 165 4.97 -18.06 4.61
N ILE A 166 5.06 -17.98 3.27
CA ILE A 166 4.51 -19.00 2.37
C ILE A 166 5.27 -20.32 2.52
N MET A 167 6.60 -20.29 2.59
CA MET A 167 7.42 -21.49 2.79
C MET A 167 7.03 -22.26 4.05
N LYS A 168 6.66 -21.55 5.13
CA LYS A 168 6.24 -22.20 6.39
C LYS A 168 4.78 -22.65 6.37
N SER A 169 3.90 -21.93 5.70
CA SER A 169 2.45 -22.18 5.73
C SER A 169 2.02 -23.16 4.63
N ASN A 170 2.32 -22.85 3.37
CA ASN A 170 2.01 -23.71 2.23
C ASN A 170 3.04 -23.51 1.12
N ARG A 171 4.04 -24.40 1.12
CA ARG A 171 5.14 -24.38 0.15
C ARG A 171 4.65 -24.55 -1.30
N GLY A 172 3.61 -25.36 -1.54
CA GLY A 172 3.07 -25.65 -2.87
C GLY A 172 2.41 -24.45 -3.56
N MET A 173 2.25 -23.33 -2.85
CA MET A 173 1.70 -22.10 -3.43
C MET A 173 2.68 -21.39 -4.39
N LEU A 174 3.99 -21.55 -4.16
CA LEU A 174 5.04 -20.90 -4.95
C LEU A 174 5.27 -21.62 -6.28
N VAL A 175 5.54 -20.85 -7.34
CA VAL A 175 5.86 -21.41 -8.67
C VAL A 175 7.04 -22.39 -8.63
N GLU A 176 8.02 -22.15 -7.76
CA GLU A 176 9.20 -23.04 -7.58
C GLU A 176 8.83 -24.44 -7.10
N PHE A 177 7.62 -24.62 -6.55
CA PHE A 177 7.10 -25.89 -6.03
C PHE A 177 5.82 -26.32 -6.75
N GLY A 178 5.61 -25.87 -7.99
CA GLY A 178 4.45 -26.23 -8.82
C GLY A 178 3.20 -25.38 -8.61
N GLY A 179 3.29 -24.30 -7.83
CA GLY A 179 2.19 -23.38 -7.57
C GLY A 179 2.00 -22.28 -8.60
N HIS A 180 1.07 -21.37 -8.34
CA HIS A 180 0.72 -20.26 -9.23
C HIS A 180 1.25 -18.89 -8.76
N VAL A 181 1.76 -18.78 -7.51
CA VAL A 181 2.18 -17.51 -6.94
C VAL A 181 3.64 -17.20 -7.28
N GLN A 182 3.84 -16.17 -8.12
CA GLN A 182 5.15 -15.63 -8.44
C GLN A 182 5.40 -14.32 -7.68
N LEU A 183 6.24 -14.36 -6.65
CA LEU A 183 6.58 -13.19 -5.84
C LEU A 183 7.49 -12.23 -6.62
N LYS A 184 6.93 -11.15 -7.17
CA LYS A 184 7.71 -10.05 -7.77
C LYS A 184 7.51 -8.73 -7.00
N LYS A 185 8.28 -7.70 -7.39
CA LYS A 185 8.22 -6.35 -6.80
C LYS A 185 6.82 -5.71 -6.81
N TYR A 186 5.91 -6.11 -7.70
CA TYR A 186 4.54 -5.58 -7.73
C TYR A 186 3.75 -5.89 -6.45
N LEU A 187 4.01 -7.04 -5.82
CA LEU A 187 3.41 -7.41 -4.54
C LEU A 187 3.77 -6.37 -3.47
N ALA A 188 5.06 -6.03 -3.38
CA ALA A 188 5.53 -5.03 -2.44
C ALA A 188 4.91 -3.66 -2.70
N ARG A 189 4.82 -3.22 -3.97
CA ARG A 189 4.16 -1.94 -4.33
C ARG A 189 2.70 -1.91 -3.90
N SER A 190 1.95 -2.98 -4.16
CA SER A 190 0.55 -3.11 -3.74
C SER A 190 0.43 -3.07 -2.22
N LEU A 191 1.30 -3.78 -1.50
CA LEU A 191 1.30 -3.82 -0.04
C LEU A 191 1.65 -2.45 0.57
N PHE A 192 2.62 -1.72 0.01
CA PHE A 192 2.94 -0.36 0.44
C PHE A 192 1.78 0.60 0.28
N GLN A 193 1.06 0.54 -0.85
CA GLN A 193 -0.13 1.36 -1.07
C GLN A 193 -1.22 1.05 -0.03
N ARG A 194 -1.50 -0.24 0.22
CA ARG A 194 -2.52 -0.66 1.19
C ARG A 194 -2.15 -0.33 2.64
N MET A 195 -0.85 -0.32 2.96
CA MET A 195 -0.34 0.08 4.28
C MET A 195 -0.07 1.60 4.40
N ASN A 196 -0.38 2.40 3.38
CA ASN A 196 -0.08 3.83 3.31
C ASN A 196 1.41 4.17 3.56
N LEU A 197 2.31 3.31 3.08
CA LEU A 197 3.75 3.48 3.21
C LEU A 197 4.32 4.20 1.98
N VAL A 198 5.18 5.18 2.23
CA VAL A 198 5.88 6.01 1.26
C VAL A 198 7.38 5.94 1.54
N GLN A 199 8.19 6.05 0.51
CA GLN A 199 9.64 6.07 0.66
C GLN A 199 10.08 7.31 1.45
N ARG A 200 10.92 7.10 2.46
CA ARG A 200 11.48 8.16 3.31
C ARG A 200 12.94 7.93 3.60
N LYS A 201 13.67 9.03 3.79
CA LYS A 201 15.07 9.01 4.20
C LYS A 201 15.15 8.98 5.72
N ALA A 202 16.12 8.24 6.25
CA ALA A 202 16.42 8.21 7.67
C ALA A 202 16.72 9.63 8.19
N THR A 203 16.23 9.96 9.38
CA THR A 203 16.54 11.25 10.00
C THR A 203 17.89 11.22 10.70
N THR A 204 18.87 11.94 10.14
CA THR A 204 20.26 11.97 10.62
C THR A 204 20.63 13.09 11.59
N ALA A 205 19.79 14.12 11.70
CA ALA A 205 20.20 15.41 12.24
C ALA A 205 19.96 15.65 13.75
N ARG A 206 19.71 14.62 14.57
CA ARG A 206 19.73 14.79 16.04
C ARG A 206 20.29 13.56 16.73
N SER A 207 21.34 13.77 17.53
CA SER A 207 21.82 12.83 18.53
C SER A 207 20.67 12.37 19.40
N LYS A 208 20.70 11.10 19.84
CA LYS A 208 19.69 10.53 20.76
C LYS A 208 19.62 11.28 22.12
N HIS A 209 20.59 12.17 22.39
CA HIS A 209 20.68 13.01 23.58
C HIS A 209 20.71 14.50 23.17
N THR A 210 19.97 15.33 23.89
CA THR A 210 20.07 16.80 23.84
C THR A 210 21.41 17.26 24.44
N ASP A 211 22.00 18.36 23.93
CA ASP A 211 23.31 18.89 24.41
C ASP A 211 23.34 19.13 25.93
N VAL A 212 22.19 19.48 26.50
CA VAL A 212 21.99 19.68 27.93
C VAL A 212 22.22 18.40 28.75
N ASN A 213 21.80 17.24 28.23
CA ASN A 213 21.98 15.95 28.91
C ASN A 213 23.40 15.40 28.76
N LEU A 214 24.13 15.78 27.72
CA LEU A 214 25.46 15.24 27.45
C LEU A 214 26.50 15.75 28.45
N LYS A 215 26.41 17.04 28.83
CA LYS A 215 27.27 17.59 29.90
C LYS A 215 27.03 16.88 31.23
N ALA A 216 25.77 16.75 31.63
CA ALA A 216 25.39 16.06 32.86
C ALA A 216 25.85 14.59 32.86
N LEU A 217 25.64 13.86 31.77
CA LEU A 217 26.04 12.45 31.64
C LEU A 217 27.56 12.27 31.67
N LYS A 218 28.31 13.19 31.03
CA LYS A 218 29.78 13.20 31.07
C LYS A 218 30.28 13.44 32.50
N GLN A 219 29.65 14.37 33.20
CA GLN A 219 30.03 14.72 34.57
C GLN A 219 29.76 13.55 35.51
N GLN A 220 28.58 12.94 35.39
CA GLN A 220 28.22 11.74 36.15
C GLN A 220 29.20 10.58 35.90
N PHE A 221 29.52 10.29 34.64
CA PHE A 221 30.51 9.25 34.30
C PHE A 221 31.89 9.53 34.91
N LEU A 222 32.36 10.77 34.87
CA LEU A 222 33.66 11.15 35.45
C LEU A 222 33.64 11.01 36.97
N THR A 223 32.54 11.38 37.63
CA THR A 223 32.37 11.22 39.07
C THR A 223 32.37 9.75 39.46
N ASP A 224 31.59 8.91 38.77
CA ASP A 224 31.51 7.47 39.03
C ASP A 224 32.88 6.78 38.79
N PHE A 225 33.59 7.20 37.76
CA PHE A 225 34.95 6.72 37.47
C PHE A 225 35.92 7.09 38.60
N GLN A 226 35.95 8.36 39.01
CA GLN A 226 36.82 8.84 40.08
C GLN A 226 36.52 8.15 41.41
N SER A 227 35.24 7.98 41.75
CA SER A 227 34.86 7.27 42.97
C SER A 227 35.32 5.82 42.93
N THR A 228 35.18 5.13 41.79
CA THR A 228 35.62 3.74 41.66
C THR A 228 37.13 3.60 41.79
N VAL A 229 37.91 4.46 41.13
CA VAL A 229 39.38 4.47 41.24
C VAL A 229 39.84 4.74 42.67
N SER A 230 39.16 5.64 43.38
CA SER A 230 39.49 5.95 44.77
C SER A 230 39.07 4.87 45.76
N MET A 231 37.91 4.23 45.55
CA MET A 231 37.41 3.17 46.45
C MET A 231 38.22 1.88 46.31
N GLU A 232 38.66 1.55 45.10
CA GLU A 232 39.42 0.34 44.79
C GLU A 232 40.94 0.58 44.83
N GLU A 233 41.39 1.77 45.23
CA GLU A 233 42.80 2.18 45.31
C GLU A 233 43.61 1.87 44.04
N ILE A 234 42.99 2.04 42.86
CA ILE A 234 43.60 1.66 41.57
C ILE A 234 44.76 2.63 41.25
N PRO A 235 46.01 2.14 41.11
CA PRO A 235 47.14 2.96 40.69
C PRO A 235 46.89 3.63 39.34
N SER A 236 47.29 4.89 39.20
CA SER A 236 47.13 5.66 37.96
C SER A 236 47.81 5.02 36.74
N GLU A 237 48.85 4.22 36.97
CA GLU A 237 49.59 3.48 35.96
C GLU A 237 48.77 2.35 35.32
N LEU A 238 47.74 1.87 36.01
CA LEU A 238 46.82 0.83 35.53
C LEU A 238 45.55 1.41 34.88
N VAL A 239 45.44 2.73 34.82
CA VAL A 239 44.33 3.43 34.15
C VAL A 239 44.69 3.65 32.69
N PHE A 240 44.24 2.73 31.83
CA PHE A 240 44.45 2.84 30.40
C PHE A 240 43.20 3.37 29.71
N ASN A 241 43.37 4.39 28.86
CA ASN A 241 42.32 4.81 27.94
C ASN A 241 42.26 3.83 26.77
N TRP A 242 41.38 2.84 26.86
CA TRP A 242 41.18 1.85 25.81
C TRP A 242 40.21 2.39 24.75
N ASP A 243 40.76 2.99 23.69
CA ASP A 243 39.99 3.37 22.51
C ASP A 243 39.62 2.12 21.70
N GLN A 244 38.35 2.03 21.27
CA GLN A 244 37.85 0.93 20.45
C GLN A 244 37.72 1.40 19.00
N THR A 245 38.54 0.87 18.09
CA THR A 245 38.34 0.96 16.64
C THR A 245 37.34 -0.11 16.21
N GLY A 246 36.05 0.18 16.21
CA GLY A 246 35.08 -0.86 15.86
C GLY A 246 34.83 -1.04 14.35
N ILE A 247 33.97 -2.02 14.07
CA ILE A 247 33.48 -2.39 12.74
C ILE A 247 32.14 -1.69 12.44
N GLN A 248 31.98 -1.17 11.22
CA GLN A 248 30.76 -0.48 10.77
C GLN A 248 29.55 -1.45 10.67
N ARG A 249 28.53 -1.30 11.54
CA ARG A 249 27.17 -1.76 11.20
C ARG A 249 26.49 -0.69 10.36
N VAL A 250 26.82 -0.65 9.07
CA VAL A 250 26.11 0.22 8.13
C VAL A 250 24.69 -0.35 7.97
N PRO A 251 23.63 0.43 8.24
CA PRO A 251 22.29 0.01 7.86
C PRO A 251 22.29 -0.27 6.35
N SER A 252 21.65 -1.36 5.95
CA SER A 252 21.62 -1.80 4.55
C SER A 252 21.08 -0.74 3.57
N SER A 253 20.36 0.27 4.08
CA SER A 253 19.96 1.46 3.33
C SER A 253 19.67 2.65 4.24
N SER A 254 19.93 3.86 3.74
CA SER A 254 19.47 5.12 4.35
C SER A 254 18.02 5.47 4.02
N TRP A 255 17.35 4.64 3.23
CA TRP A 255 15.96 4.80 2.82
C TRP A 255 15.11 3.64 3.33
N THR A 256 13.89 3.94 3.76
CA THR A 256 12.90 2.96 4.22
C THR A 256 11.49 3.38 3.83
N MET A 257 10.56 2.44 3.81
CA MET A 257 9.14 2.72 3.62
C MET A 257 8.50 3.03 4.98
N ASP A 258 7.87 4.20 5.11
CA ASP A 258 7.20 4.67 6.34
C ASP A 258 5.83 5.30 6.04
N LYS A 259 4.94 5.41 7.03
CA LYS A 259 3.62 6.00 6.89
C LYS A 259 3.72 7.42 6.30
N SER A 260 2.81 7.73 5.38
CA SER A 260 2.69 9.09 4.86
C SER A 260 2.47 10.11 5.99
N GLY A 261 3.07 11.30 5.88
CA GLY A 261 2.97 12.37 6.87
C GLY A 261 3.93 12.28 8.06
N VAL A 262 4.66 11.17 8.23
CA VAL A 262 5.61 11.03 9.34
C VAL A 262 6.85 11.90 9.09
N LYS A 263 7.11 12.86 10.00
CA LYS A 263 8.29 13.73 9.97
C LYS A 263 9.58 13.04 10.44
N ARG A 264 9.46 12.02 11.30
CA ARG A 264 10.59 11.35 11.96
C ARG A 264 10.62 9.87 11.64
N VAL A 265 11.68 9.43 10.98
CA VAL A 265 11.83 8.05 10.50
C VAL A 265 12.96 7.40 11.28
N LYS A 266 12.59 6.59 12.27
CA LYS A 266 13.54 5.86 13.11
C LYS A 266 14.06 4.66 12.33
N ILE A 267 15.35 4.68 12.00
CA ILE A 267 16.09 3.52 11.51
C ILE A 267 17.23 3.29 12.50
N ILE A 268 17.30 2.08 13.06
CA ILE A 268 18.42 1.71 13.92
C ILE A 268 19.69 1.65 13.07
N GLY A 269 20.79 2.20 13.57
CA GLY A 269 22.05 2.27 12.81
C GLY A 269 22.18 3.46 11.86
N ALA A 270 21.09 4.18 11.52
CA ALA A 270 21.17 5.28 10.54
C ALA A 270 22.09 6.44 10.94
N ASN A 271 22.15 6.73 12.23
CA ASN A 271 23.05 7.75 12.80
C ASN A 271 24.17 7.09 13.60
N ASP A 272 24.10 5.77 13.72
CA ASP A 272 25.05 5.01 14.47
C ASP A 272 26.27 4.78 13.58
N LYS A 273 27.12 5.81 13.56
CA LYS A 273 28.50 5.65 13.15
C LYS A 273 29.29 4.86 14.19
N ARG A 274 28.69 4.55 15.36
CA ARG A 274 29.37 3.76 16.39
C ARG A 274 29.46 2.35 15.90
N GLN A 275 30.66 1.88 16.05
CA GLN A 275 31.09 0.63 15.53
C GLN A 275 30.77 -0.48 16.55
N ILE A 276 30.50 -1.71 16.09
CA ILE A 276 30.51 -2.86 17.00
C ILE A 276 31.96 -3.22 17.25
N THR A 277 32.32 -3.26 18.52
CA THR A 277 33.61 -3.75 19.01
C THR A 277 33.60 -5.27 18.93
N ALA A 278 34.34 -5.84 17.98
CA ALA A 278 34.69 -7.25 18.03
C ALA A 278 36.07 -7.34 18.71
N ILE A 279 36.14 -8.08 19.81
CA ILE A 279 37.40 -8.44 20.45
C ILE A 279 37.89 -9.68 19.69
N PHE A 280 38.87 -9.50 18.81
CA PHE A 280 39.61 -10.64 18.27
C PHE A 280 40.73 -10.95 19.26
N CYS A 281 40.57 -12.04 19.99
CA CYS A 281 41.67 -12.69 20.72
C CYS A 281 42.57 -13.42 19.72
#